data_AF-A0A432MC08-F1
#
_entry.id   AF-A0A432MC08-F1
#
_cell.length_a   1.000
_cell.length_b   1.000
_cell.length_c   1.000
_cell.angle_alpha   90.00
_cell.angle_beta   90.00
_cell.angle_gamma   90.00
#
_symmetry.space_group_name_H-M   'P 1'
#
loop_
_entity.id
_entity.type
_entity.pdbx_description
1 polymer ?
#
loop_
_entity_poly.entity_id
_entity_poly.type
_entity_poly.pdbx_seq_one_letter_code
_entity_poly.pdbx_strand_id
1 'polypeptide(L)'
;MLTAGVTAQSLFEMAANVAEARRILRIGRFEPPLAPTLRVDNVVLNARAGRLIIQFRGAEGGGLDPASLPGNVLLVRRQSPGVLPREQTLIGQPTVLPNAYRPVDAGPPTSMPVIGVVYDFGAPLPRGNYRVLIRSGGVRDLAGRPLDGEFSRTLPSGNGVPGGDFQAGIASNGFFSYRPRPVPGPFPSALLDQS
;
A
#
# COMPACT_ATOMS: atom_id res chain seq x y z
N MET A 1 -2.23 10.98 -51.45
CA MET A 1 -2.04 12.14 -50.54
C MET A 1 -3.41 12.69 -50.22
N LEU A 2 -3.92 12.47 -48.99
CA LEU A 2 -5.20 13.03 -48.54
C LEU A 2 -4.93 13.93 -47.33
N THR A 3 -5.03 15.23 -47.56
CA THR A 3 -4.98 16.28 -46.54
C THR A 3 -6.34 16.33 -45.87
N ALA A 4 -6.49 15.72 -44.68
CA ALA A 4 -7.72 15.84 -43.91
C ALA A 4 -7.86 17.28 -43.40
N GLY A 5 -8.77 18.04 -44.01
CA GLY A 5 -9.08 19.41 -43.61
C GLY A 5 -9.77 19.42 -42.26
N VAL A 6 -9.25 20.23 -41.33
CA VAL A 6 -9.90 20.55 -40.06
C VAL A 6 -11.22 21.24 -40.37
N THR A 7 -12.34 20.66 -39.94
CA THR A 7 -13.67 21.20 -40.20
C THR A 7 -13.98 22.32 -39.19
N ALA A 8 -14.84 23.28 -39.58
CA ALA A 8 -15.28 24.35 -38.68
C ALA A 8 -15.89 23.81 -37.37
N GLN A 9 -16.50 22.63 -37.42
CA GLN A 9 -17.06 21.95 -36.25
C GLN A 9 -15.97 21.46 -35.28
N SER A 10 -14.88 20.88 -35.79
CA SER A 10 -13.72 20.51 -34.95
C SER A 10 -13.03 21.72 -34.31
N LEU A 11 -13.02 22.87 -34.99
CA LEU A 11 -12.51 24.13 -34.40
C LEU A 11 -13.45 24.68 -33.32
N PHE A 12 -14.76 24.54 -33.49
CA PHE A 12 -15.75 24.97 -32.50
C PHE A 12 -15.72 24.11 -31.23
N GLU A 13 -15.57 22.78 -31.39
CA GLU A 13 -15.40 21.85 -30.26
C GLU A 13 -14.07 22.07 -29.53
N MET A 14 -12.97 22.36 -30.25
CA MET A 14 -11.71 22.77 -29.63
C MET A 14 -11.85 24.11 -28.88
N ALA A 15 -12.55 25.10 -29.45
CA ALA A 15 -12.74 26.40 -28.82
C ALA A 15 -13.62 26.32 -27.57
N ALA A 16 -14.68 25.49 -27.57
CA ALA A 16 -15.50 25.23 -26.40
C ALA A 16 -14.69 24.56 -25.27
N ASN A 17 -13.88 23.56 -25.60
CA ASN A 17 -12.97 22.91 -24.64
C ASN A 17 -11.93 23.90 -24.06
N VAL A 18 -11.40 24.82 -24.87
CA VAL A 18 -10.44 25.83 -24.40
C VAL A 18 -11.11 26.90 -23.53
N ALA A 19 -12.34 27.31 -23.85
CA ALA A 19 -13.09 28.26 -23.03
C ALA A 19 -13.48 27.67 -21.67
N GLU A 20 -13.83 26.38 -21.63
CA GLU A 20 -14.14 25.65 -20.40
C GLU A 20 -12.88 25.40 -19.56
N ALA A 21 -11.76 25.02 -20.19
CA ALA A 21 -10.47 24.91 -19.52
C ALA A 21 -10.00 26.26 -18.93
N ARG A 22 -10.21 27.38 -19.64
CA ARG A 22 -9.90 28.72 -19.13
C ARG A 22 -10.82 29.16 -17.99
N ARG A 23 -12.08 28.71 -17.97
CA ARG A 23 -13.01 28.97 -16.87
C ARG A 23 -12.60 28.23 -15.60
N ILE A 24 -12.13 26.98 -15.74
CA ILE A 24 -11.58 26.17 -14.64
C ILE A 24 -10.27 26.78 -14.10
N LEU A 25 -9.41 27.32 -14.97
CA LEU A 25 -8.14 27.95 -14.57
C LEU A 25 -8.28 29.31 -13.87
N ARG A 26 -9.45 29.95 -13.91
CA ARG A 26 -9.66 31.30 -13.32
C ARG A 26 -10.18 31.25 -11.87
N ILE A 27 -10.50 30.06 -11.35
CA ILE A 27 -11.12 29.85 -10.04
C ILE A 27 -10.26 28.86 -9.24
N GLY A 28 -9.21 29.35 -8.59
CA GLY A 28 -8.40 28.54 -7.67
C GLY A 28 -7.48 27.54 -8.39
N ARG A 29 -6.36 27.21 -7.74
CA ARG A 29 -5.39 26.24 -8.24
C ARG A 29 -6.09 24.91 -8.50
N PHE A 30 -6.17 24.49 -9.76
CA PHE A 30 -6.45 23.10 -10.09
C PHE A 30 -5.23 22.29 -9.64
N GLU A 31 -5.25 21.82 -8.39
CA GLU A 31 -4.43 20.70 -8.01
C GLU A 31 -5.00 19.48 -8.74
N PRO A 32 -4.28 18.88 -9.70
CA PRO A 32 -4.75 17.66 -10.33
C PRO A 32 -5.07 16.65 -9.21
N PRO A 33 -6.12 15.83 -9.35
CA PRO A 33 -6.40 14.79 -8.38
C PRO A 33 -5.12 13.99 -8.18
N LEU A 34 -4.68 13.87 -6.92
CA LEU A 34 -3.48 13.12 -6.57
C LEU A 34 -3.55 11.77 -7.28
N ALA A 35 -2.53 11.48 -8.10
CA ALA A 35 -2.50 10.24 -8.85
C ALA A 35 -2.69 9.09 -7.85
N PRO A 36 -3.54 8.09 -8.15
CA PRO A 36 -3.72 6.99 -7.23
C PRO A 36 -2.36 6.38 -6.88
N THR A 37 -2.19 6.09 -5.60
CA THR A 37 -0.95 5.60 -4.99
C THR A 37 -1.10 4.14 -4.59
N LEU A 38 0.04 3.47 -4.44
CA LEU A 38 0.09 2.16 -3.82
C LEU A 38 -0.29 2.29 -2.35
N ARG A 39 -1.24 1.49 -1.85
CA ARG A 39 -1.64 1.52 -0.44
C ARG A 39 -1.83 0.13 0.13
N VAL A 40 -1.85 0.01 1.46
CA VAL A 40 -2.15 -1.25 2.14
C VAL A 40 -3.66 -1.41 2.25
N ASP A 41 -4.19 -2.44 1.60
CA ASP A 41 -5.62 -2.79 1.60
C ASP A 41 -6.00 -3.69 2.77
N ASN A 42 -5.11 -4.62 3.13
CA ASN A 42 -5.36 -5.56 4.19
C ASN A 42 -4.06 -6.07 4.82
N VAL A 43 -4.11 -6.42 6.11
CA VAL A 43 -3.01 -7.10 6.80
C VAL A 43 -3.59 -8.17 7.73
N VAL A 44 -3.17 -9.42 7.52
CA VAL A 44 -3.63 -10.57 8.29
C VAL A 44 -2.43 -11.36 8.81
N LEU A 45 -2.40 -11.60 10.12
CA LEU A 45 -1.37 -12.42 10.75
C LEU A 45 -1.92 -13.80 11.11
N ASN A 46 -1.56 -14.82 10.35
CA ASN A 46 -1.81 -16.20 10.76
C ASN A 46 -0.65 -16.69 11.64
N ALA A 47 -0.73 -16.37 12.94
CA ALA A 47 0.30 -16.73 13.90
C ALA A 47 0.52 -18.25 13.98
N ARG A 48 -0.56 -19.05 13.92
CA ARG A 48 -0.46 -20.51 13.96
C ARG A 48 0.30 -21.08 12.77
N ALA A 49 0.10 -20.52 11.58
CA ALA A 49 0.79 -20.95 10.37
C ALA A 49 2.17 -20.29 10.17
N GLY A 50 2.56 -19.34 11.03
CA GLY A 50 3.81 -18.62 10.81
C GLY A 50 3.77 -17.68 9.61
N ARG A 51 2.62 -17.07 9.31
CA ARG A 51 2.43 -16.29 8.07
C ARG A 51 1.88 -14.89 8.33
N LEU A 52 2.44 -13.91 7.64
CA LEU A 52 1.88 -12.57 7.50
C LEU A 52 1.43 -12.38 6.05
N ILE A 53 0.17 -12.00 5.85
CA ILE A 53 -0.43 -11.73 4.55
C ILE A 53 -0.70 -10.24 4.46
N ILE A 54 -0.18 -9.59 3.45
CA ILE A 54 -0.40 -8.17 3.17
C ILE A 54 -1.04 -8.06 1.79
N GLN A 55 -2.16 -7.35 1.69
CA GLN A 55 -2.75 -7.00 0.41
C GLN A 55 -2.43 -5.55 0.11
N PHE A 56 -1.80 -5.31 -1.02
CA PHE A 56 -1.55 -3.98 -1.55
C PHE A 56 -2.58 -3.68 -2.62
N ARG A 57 -3.12 -2.47 -2.63
CA ARG A 57 -3.94 -1.96 -3.72
C ARG A 57 -3.12 -0.97 -4.51
N GLY A 58 -2.87 -1.31 -5.77
CA GLY A 58 -2.16 -0.45 -6.71
C GLY A 58 -3.10 0.54 -7.38
N ALA A 59 -2.52 1.51 -8.05
CA ALA A 59 -3.23 2.38 -8.97
C ALA A 59 -3.55 1.67 -10.29
N GLU A 60 -4.41 2.29 -11.12
CA GLU A 60 -4.67 1.79 -12.47
C GLU A 60 -3.34 1.58 -13.23
N GLY A 61 -3.18 0.38 -13.78
CA GLY A 61 -1.96 -0.05 -14.49
C GLY A 61 -0.71 -0.27 -13.63
N GLY A 62 -0.75 0.03 -12.33
CA GLY A 62 0.40 -0.09 -11.42
C GLY A 62 0.28 -1.33 -10.54
N GLY A 63 0.85 -2.45 -11.00
CA GLY A 63 1.08 -3.61 -10.12
C GLY A 63 2.13 -3.32 -9.04
N LEU A 64 2.37 -4.25 -8.13
CA LEU A 64 3.41 -4.17 -7.10
C LEU A 64 4.75 -4.61 -7.69
N ASP A 65 5.82 -3.86 -7.46
CA ASP A 65 7.18 -4.29 -7.81
C ASP A 65 7.67 -5.33 -6.77
N PRO A 66 7.77 -6.62 -7.10
CA PRO A 66 8.20 -7.65 -6.15
C PRO A 66 9.63 -7.43 -5.66
N ALA A 67 10.50 -6.81 -6.48
CA ALA A 67 11.88 -6.52 -6.11
C ALA A 67 11.98 -5.41 -5.04
N SER A 68 10.90 -4.65 -4.83
CA SER A 68 10.80 -3.59 -3.83
C SER A 68 10.43 -4.11 -2.42
N LEU A 69 10.08 -5.39 -2.27
CA LEU A 69 9.60 -5.94 -0.99
C LEU A 69 10.71 -6.35 0.00
N PRO A 70 11.78 -7.05 -0.42
CA PRO A 70 12.85 -7.46 0.50
C PRO A 70 13.47 -6.24 1.21
N GLY A 71 13.67 -6.35 2.53
CA GLY A 71 14.23 -5.27 3.37
C GLY A 71 13.29 -4.10 3.68
N ASN A 72 12.14 -4.01 3.01
CA ASN A 72 11.21 -2.88 3.19
C ASN A 72 9.94 -3.24 3.96
N VAL A 73 9.73 -4.53 4.26
CA VAL A 73 8.63 -5.02 5.08
C VAL A 73 9.17 -5.87 6.22
N LEU A 74 8.83 -5.49 7.45
CA LEU A 74 9.22 -6.24 8.64
C LEU A 74 8.04 -6.54 9.55
N LEU A 75 8.12 -7.70 10.18
CA LEU A 75 7.29 -8.05 11.32
C LEU A 75 8.16 -8.02 12.58
N VAL A 76 7.83 -7.15 13.52
CA VAL A 76 8.56 -7.03 14.78
C VAL A 76 7.68 -7.54 15.90
N ARG A 77 8.18 -8.47 16.70
CA ARG A 77 7.51 -8.92 17.92
C ARG A 77 7.97 -8.04 19.08
N ARG A 78 7.03 -7.34 19.73
CA ARG A 78 7.27 -6.63 20.98
C ARG A 78 7.04 -7.59 22.15
N GLN A 79 8.10 -7.89 22.89
CA GLN A 79 7.98 -8.64 24.14
C GLN A 79 7.57 -7.67 25.27
N SER A 80 6.47 -7.97 25.98
CA SER A 80 6.00 -7.20 27.15
C SER A 80 6.05 -8.07 28.42
N PRO A 81 6.36 -7.51 29.60
CA PRO A 81 7.57 -6.76 29.93
C PRO A 81 8.40 -7.43 31.03
N GLY A 82 9.73 -7.36 30.88
CA GLY A 82 10.66 -7.07 31.98
C GLY A 82 11.11 -5.60 31.86
N VAL A 83 12.13 -5.19 32.63
CA VAL A 83 12.61 -3.78 32.77
C VAL A 83 12.94 -3.08 31.43
N LEU A 84 13.19 -3.82 30.35
CA LEU A 84 13.45 -3.25 29.02
C LEU A 84 12.63 -4.00 27.96
N PRO A 85 11.70 -3.34 27.24
CA PRO A 85 11.01 -3.96 26.12
C PRO A 85 12.04 -4.36 25.06
N ARG A 86 12.09 -5.65 24.73
CA ARG A 86 12.89 -6.16 23.62
C ARG A 86 12.01 -6.29 22.40
N GLU A 87 12.44 -5.68 21.30
CA GLU A 87 11.87 -5.88 19.98
C GLU A 87 12.67 -6.98 19.28
N GLN A 88 11.98 -7.99 18.78
CA GLN A 88 12.56 -9.09 18.02
C GLN A 88 12.08 -8.99 16.59
N THR A 89 12.99 -8.71 15.66
CA THR A 89 12.70 -8.72 14.23
C THR A 89 12.49 -10.16 13.75
N LEU A 90 11.38 -10.39 13.05
CA LEU A 90 11.08 -11.65 12.38
C LEU A 90 11.28 -11.42 10.89
N ILE A 91 12.26 -12.12 10.33
CA ILE A 91 12.60 -12.04 8.91
C ILE A 91 11.88 -13.18 8.21
N GLY A 92 10.92 -12.84 7.36
CA GLY A 92 10.21 -13.78 6.49
C GLY A 92 10.61 -13.54 5.04
N GLN A 93 10.59 -14.59 4.22
CA GLN A 93 10.83 -14.44 2.79
C GLN A 93 9.52 -14.00 2.10
N PRO A 94 9.48 -12.86 1.40
CA PRO A 94 8.30 -12.44 0.68
C PRO A 94 8.04 -13.37 -0.50
N THR A 95 6.83 -13.92 -0.57
CA THR A 95 6.29 -14.61 -1.74
C THR A 95 5.10 -13.81 -2.24
N VAL A 96 5.21 -13.26 -3.45
CA VAL A 96 4.07 -12.60 -4.11
C VAL A 96 3.09 -13.67 -4.55
N LEU A 97 1.82 -13.51 -4.19
CA LEU A 97 0.75 -14.40 -4.62
C LEU A 97 0.20 -13.92 -5.96
N PRO A 98 0.49 -14.60 -7.08
CA PRO A 98 -0.02 -14.19 -8.39
C PRO A 98 -1.55 -14.20 -8.45
N ASN A 99 -2.21 -15.02 -7.61
CA ASN A 99 -3.66 -15.27 -7.64
C ASN A 99 -4.45 -14.69 -6.46
N ALA A 100 -3.90 -13.76 -5.68
CA ALA A 100 -4.72 -12.99 -4.72
C ALA A 100 -5.70 -12.02 -5.42
N TYR A 101 -5.73 -12.04 -6.75
CA TYR A 101 -6.77 -11.49 -7.60
C TYR A 101 -8.07 -12.28 -7.45
N ARG A 102 -8.87 -11.94 -6.42
CA ARG A 102 -10.31 -12.12 -6.51
C ARG A 102 -10.93 -10.75 -6.72
N PRO A 103 -11.29 -10.35 -7.95
CA PRO A 103 -12.30 -9.32 -8.10
C PRO A 103 -13.53 -9.85 -7.36
N VAL A 104 -13.83 -9.24 -6.21
CA VAL A 104 -15.17 -9.32 -5.65
C VAL A 104 -16.02 -8.57 -6.66
N ASP A 105 -16.68 -9.34 -7.51
CA ASP A 105 -17.42 -8.94 -8.70
C ASP A 105 -16.56 -8.46 -9.88
N ALA A 106 -16.75 -9.10 -11.03
CA ALA A 106 -16.28 -8.62 -12.33
C ALA A 106 -17.10 -7.37 -12.72
N GLY A 107 -16.92 -6.29 -11.97
CA GLY A 107 -17.28 -4.96 -12.42
C GLY A 107 -16.45 -4.57 -13.65
N PRO A 108 -16.81 -3.45 -14.32
CA PRO A 108 -16.07 -2.95 -15.48
C PRO A 108 -14.55 -2.85 -15.19
N PRO A 109 -13.69 -2.89 -16.23
CA PRO A 109 -12.22 -3.00 -16.14
C PRO A 109 -11.47 -1.84 -15.43
N THR A 110 -12.16 -1.07 -14.59
CA THR A 110 -11.66 0.05 -13.79
C THR A 110 -11.30 -0.36 -12.34
N SER A 111 -11.38 -1.65 -12.02
CA SER A 111 -11.06 -2.14 -10.67
C SER A 111 -9.55 -2.12 -10.42
N MET A 112 -9.11 -1.26 -9.49
CA MET A 112 -7.72 -1.20 -9.03
C MET A 112 -7.20 -2.60 -8.60
N PRO A 113 -6.06 -3.07 -9.12
CA PRO A 113 -5.55 -4.41 -8.80
C PRO A 113 -5.17 -4.51 -7.32
N VAL A 114 -5.58 -5.61 -6.69
CA VAL A 114 -5.16 -5.99 -5.33
C VAL A 114 -4.17 -7.14 -5.43
N ILE A 115 -2.98 -6.95 -4.84
CA ILE A 115 -1.87 -7.90 -4.89
C ILE A 115 -1.55 -8.37 -3.49
N GLY A 116 -1.59 -9.69 -3.29
CA GLY A 116 -1.26 -10.32 -2.01
C GLY A 116 0.22 -10.67 -1.93
N VAL A 117 0.84 -10.41 -0.79
CA VAL A 117 2.19 -10.85 -0.44
C VAL A 117 2.10 -11.68 0.84
N VAL A 118 2.74 -12.85 0.82
CA VAL A 118 2.87 -13.71 2.00
C VAL A 118 4.31 -13.68 2.47
N TYR A 119 4.51 -13.39 3.74
CA TYR A 119 5.77 -13.61 4.44
C TYR A 119 5.62 -14.88 5.26
N ASP A 120 6.38 -15.90 4.90
CA ASP A 120 6.47 -17.15 5.67
C ASP A 120 7.68 -17.08 6.60
N PHE A 121 7.44 -17.33 7.89
CA PHE A 121 8.45 -17.33 8.94
C PHE A 121 8.93 -18.74 9.29
N GLY A 122 8.41 -19.77 8.61
CA GLY A 122 8.86 -21.17 8.74
C GLY A 122 8.40 -21.90 10.01
N ALA A 123 7.81 -21.19 10.97
CA ALA A 123 7.32 -21.77 12.22
C ALA A 123 6.15 -20.96 12.80
N PRO A 124 5.28 -21.59 13.62
CA PRO A 124 4.24 -20.87 14.36
C PRO A 124 4.82 -19.73 15.21
N LEU A 125 4.16 -18.57 15.16
CA LEU A 125 4.55 -17.40 15.91
C LEU A 125 3.99 -17.47 17.35
N PRO A 126 4.79 -17.14 18.38
CA PRO A 126 4.32 -17.13 19.76
C PRO A 126 3.15 -16.16 20.00
N ARG A 127 2.49 -16.27 21.15
CA ARG A 127 1.61 -15.20 21.63
C ARG A 127 2.40 -13.88 21.82
N GLY A 128 1.77 -12.75 21.55
CA GLY A 128 2.38 -11.45 21.77
C GLY A 128 1.78 -10.31 20.95
N ASN A 129 2.44 -9.17 21.05
CA ASN A 129 2.13 -7.97 20.28
C ASN A 129 3.14 -7.86 19.13
N TYR A 130 2.61 -7.70 17.92
CA TYR A 130 3.39 -7.59 16.70
C TYR A 130 3.23 -6.19 16.11
N ARG A 131 4.26 -5.72 15.40
CA ARG A 131 4.24 -4.51 14.59
C ARG A 131 4.59 -4.90 13.17
N VAL A 132 3.76 -4.50 12.22
CA VAL A 132 4.07 -4.56 10.80
C VAL A 132 4.61 -3.18 10.43
N LEU A 133 5.80 -3.16 9.85
CA LEU A 133 6.49 -1.95 9.40
C LEU A 133 6.69 -2.07 7.89
N ILE A 134 6.30 -1.05 7.13
CA ILE A 134 6.54 -0.99 5.70
C ILE A 134 7.13 0.37 5.35
N ARG A 135 8.33 0.36 4.78
CA ARG A 135 9.04 1.56 4.34
C ARG A 135 8.47 2.05 3.01
N SER A 136 7.91 3.26 2.99
CA SER A 136 7.26 3.79 1.79
C SER A 136 8.24 4.12 0.66
N GLY A 137 9.40 4.68 0.99
CA GLY A 137 10.46 4.93 0.01
C GLY A 137 11.09 3.64 -0.55
N GLY A 138 10.79 2.49 0.04
CA GLY A 138 11.32 1.20 -0.36
C GLY A 138 10.32 0.34 -1.14
N VAL A 139 9.04 0.36 -0.76
CA VAL A 139 7.98 -0.38 -1.47
C VAL A 139 7.33 0.52 -2.52
N ARG A 140 7.31 0.04 -3.77
CA ARG A 140 6.77 0.80 -4.90
C ARG A 140 5.96 -0.06 -5.85
N ASP A 141 5.15 0.61 -6.67
CA ASP A 141 4.47 -0.02 -7.77
C ASP A 141 5.40 -0.17 -9.01
N LEU A 142 4.92 -0.84 -10.05
CA LEU A 142 5.66 -1.03 -11.31
C LEU A 142 5.90 0.29 -12.07
N ALA A 143 5.17 1.35 -11.74
CA ALA A 143 5.39 2.71 -12.28
C ALA A 143 6.37 3.52 -11.42
N GLY A 144 6.94 2.93 -10.36
CA GLY A 144 7.89 3.59 -9.46
C GLY A 144 7.24 4.50 -8.42
N ARG A 145 5.91 4.50 -8.28
CA ARG A 145 5.21 5.30 -7.26
C ARG A 145 5.39 4.64 -5.88
N PRO A 146 5.76 5.41 -4.84
CA PRO A 146 5.96 4.86 -3.50
C PRO A 146 4.62 4.55 -2.84
N LEU A 147 4.69 3.82 -1.72
CA LEU A 147 3.54 3.57 -0.85
C LEU A 147 2.99 4.87 -0.25
N ASP A 148 1.68 4.99 -0.19
CA ASP A 148 0.94 5.86 0.72
C ASP A 148 0.61 5.05 1.98
N GLY A 149 1.49 5.17 2.97
CA GLY A 149 1.43 4.38 4.20
C GLY A 149 0.75 5.08 5.36
N GLU A 150 0.21 6.29 5.18
CA GLU A 150 -0.51 7.00 6.24
C GLU A 150 -1.69 6.16 6.78
N PHE A 151 -1.49 5.53 7.94
CA PHE A 151 -2.51 4.67 8.54
C PHE A 151 -3.68 5.47 9.10
N SER A 152 -4.74 5.64 8.31
CA SER A 152 -5.98 6.36 8.62
C SER A 152 -6.91 5.66 9.62
N ARG A 153 -6.35 4.79 10.48
CA ARG A 153 -7.01 3.97 11.52
C ARG A 153 -7.86 2.81 11.03
N THR A 154 -8.36 2.87 9.80
CA THR A 154 -9.07 1.77 9.15
C THR A 154 -8.35 1.39 7.87
N LEU A 155 -8.45 0.12 7.49
CA LEU A 155 -8.04 -0.33 6.17
C LEU A 155 -9.17 -0.06 5.15
N PRO A 156 -8.85 0.25 3.88
CA PRO A 156 -7.50 0.49 3.35
C PRO A 156 -6.83 1.73 3.96
N SER A 157 -5.51 1.66 4.18
CA SER A 157 -4.74 2.80 4.69
C SER A 157 -4.43 3.81 3.58
N GLY A 158 -3.97 4.99 3.98
CA GLY A 158 -3.49 6.04 3.09
C GLY A 158 -4.39 7.26 3.05
N ASN A 159 -3.82 8.42 2.74
CA ASN A 159 -4.52 9.71 2.57
C ASN A 159 -4.57 10.18 1.10
N GLY A 160 -4.05 9.39 0.17
CA GLY A 160 -3.85 9.71 -1.24
C GLY A 160 -2.49 10.36 -1.56
N VAL A 161 -1.63 10.60 -0.57
CA VAL A 161 -0.32 11.25 -0.74
C VAL A 161 0.77 10.18 -0.74
N PRO A 162 1.59 10.09 -1.80
CA PRO A 162 2.71 9.17 -1.81
C PRO A 162 3.78 9.60 -0.78
N GLY A 163 4.34 8.64 -0.03
CA GLY A 163 5.54 8.88 0.78
C GLY A 163 5.44 8.56 2.28
N GLY A 164 4.27 8.27 2.83
CA GLY A 164 4.14 7.94 4.26
C GLY A 164 4.53 6.49 4.57
N ASP A 165 5.31 6.25 5.62
CA ASP A 165 5.58 4.88 6.09
C ASP A 165 4.34 4.25 6.73
N PHE A 166 4.13 2.95 6.51
CA PHE A 166 3.02 2.23 7.11
C PHE A 166 3.45 1.49 8.38
N GLN A 167 2.69 1.69 9.44
CA GLN A 167 2.89 1.03 10.72
C GLN A 167 1.57 0.60 11.34
N ALA A 168 1.45 -0.70 11.62
CA ALA A 168 0.27 -1.25 12.29
C ALA A 168 0.65 -2.28 13.36
N GLY A 169 -0.12 -2.30 14.44
CA GLY A 169 0.02 -3.20 15.57
C GLY A 169 -0.98 -4.34 15.48
N ILE A 170 -0.54 -5.56 15.71
CA ILE A 170 -1.36 -6.77 15.68
C ILE A 170 -1.12 -7.55 16.96
N ALA A 171 -2.14 -7.68 17.81
CA ALA A 171 -2.09 -8.60 18.93
C ALA A 171 -2.41 -10.03 18.45
N SER A 172 -1.78 -11.03 19.05
CA SER A 172 -2.08 -12.44 18.80
C SER A 172 -1.99 -13.25 20.09
N ASN A 173 -2.96 -14.16 20.28
CA ASN A 173 -2.92 -15.14 21.37
C ASN A 173 -2.25 -16.46 20.95
N GLY A 174 -1.63 -16.52 19.76
CA GLY A 174 -1.02 -17.71 19.18
C GLY A 174 -1.97 -18.54 18.29
N PHE A 175 -3.28 -18.34 18.41
CA PHE A 175 -4.30 -19.00 17.58
C PHE A 175 -5.01 -18.02 16.65
N PHE A 176 -5.38 -16.86 17.18
CA PHE A 176 -6.07 -15.79 16.48
C PHE A 176 -5.25 -14.51 16.55
N SER A 177 -5.25 -13.77 15.45
CA SER A 177 -4.79 -12.38 15.41
C SER A 177 -5.97 -11.43 15.45
N TYR A 178 -5.83 -10.33 16.18
CA TYR A 178 -6.79 -9.24 16.16
C TYR A 178 -6.59 -8.34 14.93
N ARG A 179 -7.58 -7.51 14.62
CA ARG A 179 -7.47 -6.53 13.54
C ARG A 179 -6.26 -5.60 13.75
N PRO A 180 -5.51 -5.26 12.69
CA PRO A 180 -4.45 -4.27 12.77
C PRO A 180 -4.97 -2.93 13.29
N ARG A 181 -4.16 -2.26 14.13
CA ARG A 181 -4.47 -0.95 14.72
C ARG A 181 -3.32 0.02 14.47
N PRO A 182 -3.54 1.35 14.47
CA PRO A 182 -2.44 2.30 14.44
C PRO A 182 -1.55 2.08 15.65
N VAL A 183 -0.23 2.17 15.47
CA VAL A 183 0.70 2.25 16.59
C VAL A 183 1.14 3.70 16.72
N PRO A 184 0.86 4.37 17.85
CA PRO A 184 1.31 5.74 18.09
C PRO A 184 2.84 5.86 18.07
N GLY A 185 3.31 7.05 17.71
CA GLY A 185 4.73 7.40 17.73
C GLY A 185 5.41 7.30 16.36
N PRO A 186 6.70 7.64 16.30
CA PRO A 186 7.45 7.68 15.06
C PRO A 186 7.67 6.28 14.48
N PHE A 187 7.84 6.24 13.16
CA PHE A 187 8.26 5.04 12.45
C PHE A 187 9.71 4.69 12.81
N PRO A 188 10.00 3.45 13.27
CA PRO A 188 11.32 3.05 13.72
C PRO A 188 12.18 2.62 12.52
N SER A 189 12.61 3.59 11.70
CA SER A 189 13.40 3.35 10.48
C SER A 189 14.65 2.50 10.71
N ALA A 190 15.30 2.66 11.87
CA ALA A 190 16.51 1.93 12.25
C ALA A 190 16.34 0.40 12.36
N LEU A 191 15.10 -0.11 12.48
CA LEU A 191 14.85 -1.56 12.47
C LEU A 191 14.92 -2.15 11.07
N LEU A 192 14.61 -1.35 10.05
CA LEU A 192 14.65 -1.75 8.64
C LEU A 192 16.05 -1.70 8.03
N ASP A 193 16.96 -0.93 8.62
CA ASP A 193 18.36 -0.89 8.16
C ASP A 193 19.17 -2.14 8.61
N GLN A 194 18.56 -3.05 9.37
CA GLN A 194 19.19 -4.25 9.92
C GLN A 194 18.83 -5.54 9.16
N SER A 195 17.94 -5.47 8.18
CA SER A 195 17.42 -6.61 7.41
C SER A 195 17.93 -6.64 5.98
#